data_AF-A0A1H1DJN0-F1
#
_entry.id   AF-A0A1H1DJN0-F1
#
_cell.length_a   1.000
_cell.length_b   1.000
_cell.length_c   1.000
_cell.angle_alpha   90.00
_cell.angle_beta   90.00
_cell.angle_gamma   90.00
#
_symmetry.space_group_name_H-M   'P 1'
#
loop_
_entity.id
_entity.type
_entity.pdbx_description
1 polymer ?
#
loop_
_entity_poly.entity_id
_entity_poly.type
_entity_poly.pdbx_seq_one_letter_code
_entity_poly.pdbx_strand_id
1 'polypeptide(L)'
;MSMPPPGPSAGETFASVPDPAGNPGRAPAAKKSRAPRLIVLLVVGVVALLAAGIGAFLMARDYRTYQVVQGCGPYNCIPALKAGTVIEALKGEGHTCKQESRDVWYCDMMVGSVHFKSSVGVSEGYIYQLTAEVFHADDERLTDGGMAYMSWFATLPYRDDPAATEEIKDWLAEQIDARKDTKATILDYKYTLLIDKSKFSLDIRSPR
;
A
#
# COMPACT_ATOMS: atom_id res chain seq x y z
N MET A 1 -32.64 28.20 9.38
CA MET A 1 -34.11 28.17 9.54
C MET A 1 -34.75 28.57 8.23
N SER A 2 -35.56 27.66 7.69
CA SER A 2 -36.60 27.74 6.65
C SER A 2 -36.57 28.83 5.57
N MET A 3 -36.41 28.40 4.32
CA MET A 3 -37.13 28.96 3.16
C MET A 3 -37.76 27.80 2.38
N PRO A 4 -39.10 27.81 2.15
CA PRO A 4 -39.79 26.89 1.26
C PRO A 4 -40.14 27.63 -0.09
N PRO A 5 -40.96 27.07 -1.00
CA PRO A 5 -40.57 26.68 -2.36
C PRO A 5 -41.12 27.62 -3.45
N PRO A 6 -40.84 27.34 -4.73
CA PRO A 6 -41.78 27.66 -5.79
C PRO A 6 -42.14 26.43 -6.65
N GLY A 7 -43.44 26.21 -6.84
CA GLY A 7 -43.98 25.68 -8.09
C GLY A 7 -44.83 26.79 -8.75
N PRO A 8 -45.68 26.50 -9.75
CA PRO A 8 -45.56 25.55 -10.86
C PRO A 8 -45.52 26.30 -12.22
N SER A 9 -45.12 25.64 -13.31
CA SER A 9 -45.42 26.09 -14.67
C SER A 9 -46.23 25.05 -15.43
N ALA A 10 -47.33 25.51 -16.00
CA ALA A 10 -48.32 24.78 -16.79
C ALA A 10 -48.30 25.26 -18.25
N GLY A 11 -48.81 24.40 -19.14
CA GLY A 11 -49.19 24.69 -20.55
C GLY A 11 -48.02 24.58 -21.53
N GLU A 12 -48.11 23.98 -22.72
CA GLU A 12 -49.21 23.59 -23.62
C GLU A 12 -48.68 22.37 -24.44
N THR A 13 -49.32 21.20 -24.59
CA THR A 13 -50.58 20.82 -25.28
C THR A 13 -50.62 21.14 -26.78
N PHE A 14 -50.41 20.12 -27.61
CA PHE A 14 -50.94 20.04 -28.99
C PHE A 14 -51.63 18.66 -29.21
N ALA A 15 -52.92 18.76 -29.58
CA ALA A 15 -53.89 17.84 -30.23
C ALA A 15 -53.44 16.41 -30.63
N SER A 16 -54.11 15.30 -30.22
CA SER A 16 -55.43 14.72 -30.64
C SER A 16 -55.50 14.25 -32.12
N VAL A 17 -55.34 12.95 -32.45
CA VAL A 17 -56.33 11.80 -32.56
C VAL A 17 -57.11 11.84 -33.90
N PRO A 18 -57.41 10.72 -34.67
CA PRO A 18 -57.98 9.44 -34.18
C PRO A 18 -57.55 8.09 -34.82
N ASP A 19 -57.95 7.04 -34.08
CA ASP A 19 -58.09 5.61 -34.40
C ASP A 19 -58.92 5.27 -35.66
N PRO A 20 -58.87 4.00 -36.08
CA PRO A 20 -60.12 3.27 -36.26
C PRO A 20 -60.16 1.92 -35.52
N ALA A 21 -61.36 1.64 -35.02
CA ALA A 21 -61.76 0.51 -34.20
C ALA A 21 -61.56 -0.87 -34.82
N GLY A 22 -61.42 -1.88 -33.95
CA GLY A 22 -61.69 -3.27 -34.30
C GLY A 22 -61.09 -4.28 -33.33
N ASN A 23 -61.82 -4.64 -32.28
CA ASN A 23 -61.55 -5.84 -31.49
C ASN A 23 -62.66 -6.86 -31.76
N PRO A 24 -62.32 -8.12 -32.07
CA PRO A 24 -63.00 -9.18 -31.34
C PRO A 24 -62.05 -10.33 -30.98
N GLY A 25 -61.81 -10.50 -29.68
CA GLY A 25 -61.69 -11.81 -29.04
C GLY A 25 -60.35 -12.55 -29.15
N ARG A 26 -60.14 -13.38 -28.12
CA ARG A 26 -59.38 -14.66 -28.10
C ARG A 26 -58.02 -14.68 -27.40
N ALA A 27 -58.07 -15.24 -26.18
CA ALA A 27 -57.15 -16.23 -25.59
C ALA A 27 -55.73 -15.80 -25.14
N PRO A 28 -55.15 -16.50 -24.13
CA PRO A 28 -54.07 -15.97 -23.33
C PRO A 28 -52.71 -16.13 -24.04
N ALA A 29 -51.93 -15.05 -24.11
CA ALA A 29 -50.57 -15.12 -24.62
C ALA A 29 -49.60 -15.50 -23.49
N ALA A 30 -49.12 -16.73 -23.59
CA ALA A 30 -48.07 -17.37 -22.81
C ALA A 30 -46.95 -16.42 -22.32
N LYS A 31 -46.57 -16.57 -21.03
CA LYS A 31 -45.26 -16.18 -20.51
C LYS A 31 -44.17 -16.78 -21.41
N LYS A 32 -43.60 -15.98 -22.29
CA LYS A 32 -42.42 -16.36 -23.08
C LYS A 32 -41.19 -16.04 -22.24
N SER A 33 -40.71 -17.05 -21.51
CA SER A 33 -39.43 -17.03 -20.79
C SER A 33 -38.26 -16.88 -21.77
N ARG A 34 -38.00 -15.67 -22.26
CA ARG A 34 -36.75 -15.30 -22.92
C ARG A 34 -35.84 -14.56 -21.95
N ALA A 35 -35.43 -15.26 -20.89
CA ALA A 35 -34.49 -14.71 -19.91
C ALA A 35 -33.27 -15.60 -19.54
N PRO A 36 -32.99 -16.79 -20.12
CA PRO A 36 -31.74 -17.47 -19.76
C PRO A 36 -30.54 -17.02 -20.61
N ARG A 37 -30.73 -16.70 -21.90
CA ARG A 37 -29.61 -16.36 -22.80
C ARG A 37 -29.02 -14.97 -22.57
N LEU A 38 -29.83 -14.01 -22.14
CA LEU A 38 -29.36 -12.64 -21.88
C LEU A 38 -28.49 -12.58 -20.60
N ILE A 39 -28.85 -13.37 -19.58
CA ILE A 39 -28.10 -13.47 -18.32
C ILE A 39 -26.75 -14.14 -18.56
N VAL A 40 -26.71 -15.20 -19.37
CA VAL A 40 -25.44 -15.89 -19.71
C VAL A 40 -24.48 -14.96 -20.45
N LEU A 41 -24.96 -14.15 -21.40
CA LEU A 41 -24.11 -13.16 -22.10
C LEU A 41 -23.60 -12.06 -21.17
N LEU A 42 -24.40 -11.62 -20.19
CA LEU A 42 -23.99 -10.67 -19.17
C LEU A 42 -22.91 -11.25 -18.26
N VAL A 43 -23.06 -12.50 -17.80
CA VAL A 43 -22.07 -13.18 -16.98
C VAL A 43 -20.77 -13.40 -17.74
N VAL A 44 -20.82 -13.84 -18.99
CA VAL A 44 -19.62 -14.01 -19.83
C VAL A 44 -18.93 -12.66 -20.08
N GLY A 45 -19.71 -11.60 -20.33
CA GLY A 45 -19.18 -10.24 -20.46
C GLY A 45 -18.47 -9.75 -19.20
N VAL A 46 -19.07 -9.96 -18.01
CA VAL A 46 -18.47 -9.59 -16.73
C VAL A 46 -17.21 -10.41 -16.44
N VAL A 47 -17.22 -11.72 -16.71
CA VAL A 47 -16.03 -12.58 -16.51
C VAL A 47 -14.90 -12.18 -17.46
N ALA A 48 -15.20 -11.87 -18.72
CA ALA A 48 -14.20 -11.38 -19.67
C ALA A 48 -13.64 -10.01 -19.26
N LEU A 49 -14.48 -9.11 -18.74
CA LEU A 49 -14.07 -7.78 -18.27
C LEU A 49 -13.23 -7.86 -16.98
N LEU A 50 -13.56 -8.79 -16.07
CA LEU A 50 -12.74 -9.09 -14.90
C LEU A 50 -11.40 -9.72 -15.29
N ALA A 51 -11.39 -10.67 -16.24
CA ALA A 51 -10.15 -11.29 -16.72
C ALA A 51 -9.24 -10.28 -17.44
N ALA A 52 -9.81 -9.41 -18.28
CA ALA A 52 -9.07 -8.33 -18.94
C ALA A 52 -8.59 -7.25 -17.95
N GLY A 53 -9.41 -6.93 -16.94
CA GLY A 53 -9.04 -6.00 -15.88
C GLY A 53 -7.88 -6.50 -15.01
N ILE A 54 -7.88 -7.79 -14.66
CA ILE A 54 -6.76 -8.42 -13.93
C ILE A 54 -5.50 -8.43 -14.80
N GLY A 55 -5.61 -8.78 -16.09
CA GLY A 55 -4.48 -8.78 -17.01
C GLY A 55 -3.86 -7.39 -17.20
N ALA A 56 -4.68 -6.35 -17.33
CA ALA A 56 -4.22 -4.96 -17.43
C ALA A 56 -3.62 -4.45 -16.11
N PHE A 57 -4.15 -4.87 -14.96
CA PHE A 57 -3.59 -4.51 -13.64
C PHE A 57 -2.20 -5.13 -13.42
N LEU A 58 -2.00 -6.40 -13.83
CA LEU A 58 -0.69 -7.05 -13.76
C LEU A 58 0.32 -6.41 -14.74
N MET A 59 -0.10 -6.11 -15.97
CA MET A 59 0.76 -5.46 -16.99
C MET A 59 1.09 -3.99 -16.66
N ALA A 60 0.15 -3.25 -16.06
CA ALA A 60 0.42 -1.88 -15.62
C ALA A 60 1.38 -1.82 -14.41
N ARG A 61 1.43 -2.87 -13.60
CA ARG A 61 2.42 -3.01 -12.51
C ARG A 61 3.83 -3.20 -13.07
N ASP A 62 3.99 -4.00 -14.13
CA ASP A 62 5.29 -4.21 -14.81
C ASP A 62 5.81 -2.97 -15.56
N TYR A 63 4.93 -2.11 -16.09
CA TYR A 63 5.32 -0.88 -16.78
C TYR A 63 5.81 0.24 -15.84
N ARG A 64 5.59 0.11 -14.52
CA ARG A 64 6.25 0.93 -13.49
C ARG A 64 7.63 0.37 -13.13
N THR A 65 8.38 -0.06 -14.14
CA THR A 65 9.83 -0.23 -14.10
C THR A 65 10.52 1.14 -14.03
N TYR A 66 10.15 1.94 -13.02
CA TYR A 66 11.05 2.94 -12.47
C TYR A 66 12.13 2.14 -11.76
N GLN A 67 13.39 2.38 -12.11
CA GLN A 67 14.50 1.87 -11.32
C GLN A 67 14.30 2.38 -9.88
N VAL A 68 13.81 1.51 -8.99
CA VAL A 68 13.60 1.81 -7.56
C VAL A 68 14.91 1.79 -6.79
N VAL A 69 16.03 1.64 -7.49
CA VAL A 69 17.39 1.82 -6.99
C VAL A 69 18.15 2.74 -7.93
N GLN A 70 19.01 3.61 -7.39
CA GLN A 70 19.90 4.47 -8.18
C GLN A 70 21.35 4.19 -7.80
N GLY A 71 22.29 4.30 -8.74
CA GLY A 71 23.72 4.21 -8.40
C GLY A 71 24.16 5.34 -7.47
N CYS A 72 25.01 5.03 -6.48
CA CYS A 72 25.61 5.98 -5.53
C CYS A 72 27.02 5.48 -5.16
N GLY A 73 28.04 5.92 -5.89
CA GLY A 73 29.38 5.36 -5.79
C GLY A 73 29.42 3.84 -6.02
N PRO A 74 29.92 3.01 -5.07
CA PRO A 74 30.03 1.57 -5.23
C PRO A 74 28.76 0.79 -4.84
N TYR A 75 27.66 1.47 -4.53
CA TYR A 75 26.40 0.86 -4.09
C TYR A 75 25.24 1.26 -4.99
N ASN A 76 24.13 0.54 -4.88
CA ASN A 76 22.82 1.04 -5.27
C ASN A 76 22.13 1.63 -4.03
N CYS A 77 21.48 2.77 -4.17
CA CYS A 77 20.80 3.51 -3.10
C CYS A 77 19.31 3.67 -3.36
N ILE A 78 18.58 4.03 -2.30
CA ILE A 78 17.18 4.45 -2.37
C ILE A 78 17.07 5.77 -3.14
N PRO A 79 16.35 5.78 -4.28
CA PRO A 79 16.23 6.95 -5.11
C PRO A 79 15.47 8.06 -4.38
N ALA A 80 15.91 9.30 -4.61
CA ALA A 80 15.31 10.49 -4.02
C ALA A 80 15.16 10.49 -2.48
N LEU A 81 15.77 9.55 -1.74
CA LEU A 81 15.82 9.55 -0.28
C LEU A 81 17.20 9.96 0.21
N LYS A 82 17.32 11.22 0.63
CA LYS A 82 18.57 11.71 1.22
C LYS A 82 18.69 11.22 2.65
N ALA A 83 19.89 10.75 3.01
CA ALA A 83 20.19 10.31 4.37
C ALA A 83 19.92 11.41 5.40
N GLY A 84 20.29 12.65 5.08
CA GLY A 84 20.05 13.80 5.95
C GLY A 84 18.56 14.00 6.30
N THR A 85 17.65 13.74 5.38
CA THR A 85 16.20 13.85 5.65
C THR A 85 15.74 12.80 6.66
N VAL A 86 16.21 11.56 6.54
CA VAL A 86 15.88 10.48 7.49
C VAL A 86 16.47 10.77 8.87
N ILE A 87 17.73 11.22 8.92
CA ILE A 87 18.42 11.54 10.17
C ILE A 87 17.74 12.71 10.89
N GLU A 88 17.38 13.78 10.19
CA GLU A 88 16.68 14.91 10.80
C GLU A 88 15.26 14.55 11.23
N ALA A 89 14.55 13.69 10.48
CA ALA A 89 13.27 13.14 10.92
C ALA A 89 13.40 12.35 12.23
N LEU A 90 14.40 11.46 12.32
CA LEU A 90 14.67 10.70 13.56
C LEU A 90 14.99 11.62 14.74
N LYS A 91 15.80 12.66 14.55
CA LYS A 91 16.07 13.67 15.59
C LYS A 91 14.81 14.42 16.00
N GLY A 92 13.94 14.76 15.04
CA GLY A 92 12.65 15.41 15.29
C GLY A 92 11.73 14.57 16.17
N GLU A 93 11.78 13.24 16.02
CA GLU A 93 11.07 12.27 16.86
C GLU A 93 11.76 12.00 18.22
N GLY A 94 12.92 12.63 18.49
CA GLY A 94 13.62 12.53 19.76
C GLY A 94 14.82 11.58 19.79
N HIS A 95 15.24 11.02 18.66
CA HIS A 95 16.46 10.22 18.60
C HIS A 95 17.71 11.09 18.79
N THR A 96 18.67 10.55 19.53
CA THR A 96 20.05 11.03 19.51
C THR A 96 20.79 10.34 18.37
N CYS A 97 21.22 11.11 17.36
CA CYS A 97 21.95 10.58 16.21
C CYS A 97 23.42 10.98 16.24
N LYS A 98 24.30 10.03 15.95
CA LYS A 98 25.76 10.22 15.87
C LYS A 98 26.29 9.54 14.62
N GLN A 99 27.29 10.15 13.99
CA GLN A 99 28.00 9.54 12.88
C GLN A 99 29.14 8.68 13.45
N GLU A 100 29.01 7.36 13.40
CA GLU A 100 30.03 6.43 13.93
C GLU A 100 31.19 6.23 12.96
N SER A 101 30.92 6.29 11.67
CA SER A 101 31.93 6.20 10.61
C SER A 101 31.55 7.12 9.46
N ARG A 102 32.45 7.28 8.47
CA ARG A 102 32.21 8.14 7.31
C ARG A 102 30.86 7.86 6.63
N ASP A 103 30.49 6.59 6.56
CA ASP A 103 29.36 6.11 5.77
C ASP A 103 28.21 5.53 6.62
N VAL A 104 28.26 5.63 7.95
CA VAL A 104 27.21 5.08 8.84
C VAL A 104 26.83 6.07 9.93
N TRP A 105 25.53 6.34 10.00
CA TRP A 105 24.89 7.03 11.11
C TRP A 105 24.19 6.02 12.01
N TYR A 106 24.29 6.26 13.31
CA TYR A 106 23.58 5.51 14.32
C TYR A 106 22.67 6.46 15.10
N CYS A 107 21.44 6.04 15.34
CA CYS A 107 20.44 6.81 16.06
C CYS A 107 19.79 5.93 17.13
N ASP A 108 19.62 6.48 18.32
CA ASP A 108 18.97 5.77 19.43
C ASP A 108 18.01 6.66 20.21
N MET A 109 16.97 6.03 20.75
CA MET A 109 15.96 6.66 21.60
C MET A 109 15.47 5.64 22.63
N MET A 110 15.23 6.11 23.86
CA MET A 110 14.64 5.30 24.92
C MET A 110 13.30 5.91 25.34
N VAL A 111 12.24 5.09 25.32
CA VAL A 111 10.89 5.49 25.77
C VAL A 111 10.40 4.46 26.78
N GLY A 112 10.35 4.84 28.05
CA GLY A 112 10.05 3.90 29.13
C GLY A 112 11.09 2.77 29.17
N SER A 113 10.61 1.52 29.06
CA SER A 113 11.45 0.31 29.01
C SER A 113 11.83 -0.14 27.60
N VAL A 114 11.41 0.59 26.55
CA VAL A 114 11.66 0.24 25.15
C VAL A 114 12.80 1.09 24.60
N HIS A 115 13.77 0.44 23.96
CA HIS A 115 14.93 1.08 23.36
C HIS A 115 14.90 0.87 21.85
N PHE A 116 14.75 1.97 21.11
CA PHE A 116 14.74 2.03 19.66
C PHE A 116 16.14 2.37 19.18
N LYS A 117 16.68 1.56 18.28
CA LYS A 117 17.94 1.83 17.60
C LYS A 117 17.73 1.82 16.10
N SER A 118 18.54 2.58 15.39
CA SER A 118 18.64 2.48 13.94
C SER A 118 20.04 2.79 13.46
N SER A 119 20.37 2.22 12.31
CA SER A 119 21.54 2.62 11.55
C SER A 119 21.16 2.96 10.12
N VAL A 120 21.83 3.96 9.57
CA VAL A 120 21.63 4.43 8.19
C VAL A 120 22.99 4.39 7.50
N GLY A 121 23.13 3.46 6.54
CA GLY A 121 24.28 3.36 5.65
C GLY A 121 24.15 4.36 4.51
N VAL A 122 25.14 5.23 4.37
CA VAL A 122 25.13 6.39 3.47
C VAL A 122 26.25 6.31 2.44
N SER A 123 25.94 6.55 1.18
CA SER A 123 26.93 6.77 0.12
C SER A 123 26.48 7.93 -0.76
N GLU A 124 27.39 8.87 -1.03
CA GLU A 124 27.10 10.10 -1.79
C GLU A 124 25.85 10.88 -1.31
N GLY A 125 25.57 10.80 0.00
CA GLY A 125 24.41 11.44 0.63
C GLY A 125 23.08 10.68 0.52
N TYR A 126 23.07 9.53 -0.13
CA TYR A 126 21.91 8.64 -0.29
C TYR A 126 22.07 7.37 0.55
N ILE A 127 20.95 6.67 0.75
CA ILE A 127 20.88 5.52 1.66
C ILE A 127 21.03 4.21 0.88
N TYR A 128 22.03 3.39 1.21
CA TYR A 128 22.18 2.03 0.64
C TYR A 128 21.72 0.93 1.60
N GLN A 129 21.63 1.24 2.91
CA GLN A 129 21.23 0.30 3.94
C GLN A 129 20.47 1.02 5.06
N LEU A 130 19.42 0.38 5.57
CA LEU A 130 18.68 0.78 6.75
C LEU A 130 18.61 -0.38 7.72
N THR A 131 18.84 -0.11 9.00
CA THR A 131 18.55 -1.07 10.07
C THR A 131 17.69 -0.38 11.13
N ALA A 132 16.66 -1.07 11.60
CA ALA A 132 15.82 -0.66 12.71
C ALA A 132 15.73 -1.79 13.73
N GLU A 133 15.99 -1.47 15.00
CA GLU A 133 15.92 -2.43 16.08
C GLU A 133 15.05 -1.90 17.21
N VAL A 134 14.24 -2.77 17.78
CA VAL A 134 13.41 -2.48 18.94
C VAL A 134 13.76 -3.49 20.02
N PHE A 135 14.30 -2.99 21.11
CA PHE A 135 14.64 -3.77 22.30
C PHE A 135 13.58 -3.53 23.37
N HIS A 136 13.21 -4.59 24.07
CA HIS A 136 12.26 -4.55 25.16
C HIS A 136 12.73 -5.49 26.28
N ALA A 137 12.45 -5.12 27.53
CA ALA A 137 12.99 -5.81 28.70
C ALA A 137 12.37 -7.20 28.95
N ASP A 138 11.13 -7.39 28.50
CA ASP A 138 10.30 -8.55 28.82
C ASP A 138 10.02 -9.37 27.55
N ASP A 139 9.76 -10.68 27.63
CA ASP A 139 9.50 -11.59 26.48
C ASP A 139 8.21 -11.27 25.67
N GLU A 140 7.67 -10.07 25.87
CA GLU A 140 6.41 -9.56 25.38
C GLU A 140 6.39 -9.39 23.86
N ARG A 141 5.17 -9.27 23.33
CA ARG A 141 4.94 -8.96 21.92
C ARG A 141 5.48 -7.56 21.62
N LEU A 142 5.89 -7.34 20.38
CA LEU A 142 6.25 -6.01 19.91
C LEU A 142 5.10 -5.03 20.19
N THR A 143 5.40 -3.90 20.82
CA THR A 143 4.42 -2.86 21.12
C THR A 143 3.93 -2.18 19.85
N ASP A 144 2.78 -1.52 19.89
CA ASP A 144 2.26 -0.74 18.74
C ASP A 144 3.26 0.31 18.26
N GLY A 145 3.97 0.97 19.19
CA GLY A 145 5.04 1.91 18.86
C GLY A 145 6.24 1.22 18.19
N GLY A 146 6.62 0.03 18.65
CA GLY A 146 7.62 -0.82 18.00
C GLY A 146 7.22 -1.21 16.58
N MET A 147 5.97 -1.64 16.38
CA MET A 147 5.43 -1.98 15.08
C MET A 147 5.43 -0.77 14.14
N ALA A 148 4.98 0.39 14.62
CA ALA A 148 4.97 1.63 13.84
C ALA A 148 6.39 2.04 13.42
N TYR A 149 7.35 1.98 14.36
CA TYR A 149 8.76 2.28 14.09
C TYR A 149 9.34 1.36 13.01
N MET A 150 9.19 0.04 13.17
CA MET A 150 9.69 -0.92 12.17
C MET A 150 9.00 -0.76 10.81
N SER A 151 7.69 -0.52 10.80
CA SER A 151 6.91 -0.29 9.58
C SER A 151 7.36 0.97 8.84
N TRP A 152 7.69 2.05 9.56
CA TRP A 152 8.21 3.27 8.95
C TRP A 152 9.51 2.98 8.20
N PHE A 153 10.47 2.32 8.84
CA PHE A 153 11.72 1.92 8.17
C PHE A 153 11.49 0.98 6.98
N ALA A 154 10.63 -0.03 7.14
CA ALA A 154 10.33 -1.02 6.11
C ALA A 154 9.82 -0.38 4.81
N THR A 155 9.10 0.73 4.94
CA THR A 155 8.39 1.38 3.84
C THR A 155 9.15 2.56 3.25
N LEU A 156 10.23 3.03 3.88
CA LEU A 156 11.08 4.11 3.36
C LEU A 156 11.50 3.95 1.89
N PRO A 157 11.91 2.74 1.42
CA PRO A 157 12.29 2.58 0.01
C PRO A 157 11.15 2.79 -0.98
N TYR A 158 9.90 2.58 -0.53
CA TYR A 158 8.69 2.65 -1.35
C TYR A 158 7.69 3.68 -0.83
N ARG A 159 8.16 4.72 -0.12
CA ARG A 159 7.30 5.72 0.55
C ARG A 159 6.30 6.42 -0.37
N ASP A 160 6.64 6.50 -1.66
CA ASP A 160 5.84 7.17 -2.69
C ASP A 160 4.96 6.17 -3.48
N ASP A 161 4.98 4.88 -3.11
CA ASP A 161 4.13 3.81 -3.64
C ASP A 161 3.22 3.25 -2.53
N PRO A 162 1.94 3.64 -2.49
CA PRO A 162 1.02 3.20 -1.43
C PRO A 162 0.73 1.71 -1.49
N ALA A 163 0.72 1.09 -2.68
CA ALA A 163 0.42 -0.33 -2.83
C ALA A 163 1.58 -1.19 -2.29
N ALA A 164 2.82 -0.82 -2.63
CA ALA A 164 3.99 -1.50 -2.06
C ALA A 164 4.11 -1.25 -0.55
N THR A 165 3.81 -0.04 -0.09
CA THR A 165 3.80 0.31 1.34
C THR A 165 2.82 -0.54 2.14
N GLU A 166 1.60 -0.77 1.63
CA GLU A 166 0.60 -1.63 2.26
C GLU A 166 1.04 -3.09 2.30
N GLU A 167 1.51 -3.64 1.17
CA GLU A 167 2.02 -5.00 1.06
C GLU A 167 3.17 -5.28 2.04
N ILE A 168 4.11 -4.33 2.18
CA ILE A 168 5.23 -4.46 3.11
C ILE A 168 4.78 -4.42 4.57
N LYS A 169 3.80 -3.58 4.91
CA LYS A 169 3.25 -3.50 6.27
C LYS A 169 2.54 -4.79 6.64
N ASP A 170 1.71 -5.32 5.75
CA ASP A 170 0.99 -6.58 5.97
C ASP A 170 1.97 -7.75 6.13
N TRP A 171 2.96 -7.85 5.23
CA TRP A 171 4.02 -8.84 5.35
C TRP A 171 4.75 -8.71 6.69
N LEU A 172 5.19 -7.51 7.07
CA LEU A 172 5.92 -7.30 8.32
C LEU A 172 5.09 -7.71 9.54
N ALA A 173 3.81 -7.33 9.57
CA ALA A 173 2.89 -7.68 10.65
C ALA A 173 2.70 -9.20 10.77
N GLU A 174 2.52 -9.90 9.63
CA GLU A 174 2.41 -11.35 9.59
C GLU A 174 3.66 -12.04 10.16
N GLN A 175 4.86 -11.61 9.74
CA GLN A 175 6.11 -12.24 10.16
C GLN A 175 6.42 -11.99 11.65
N ILE A 176 6.07 -10.80 12.16
CA ILE A 176 6.20 -10.47 13.58
C ILE A 176 5.22 -11.29 14.43
N ASP A 177 3.96 -11.43 14.00
CA ASP A 177 2.96 -12.26 14.68
C ASP A 177 3.38 -13.74 14.70
N ALA A 178 3.93 -14.23 13.58
CA ALA A 178 4.45 -15.59 13.47
C ALA A 178 5.71 -15.85 14.30
N ARG A 179 6.37 -14.80 14.84
CA ARG A 179 7.63 -14.85 15.60
C ARG A 179 8.72 -15.68 14.90
N LYS A 180 8.93 -15.45 13.61
CA LYS A 180 9.95 -16.16 12.82
C LYS A 180 10.98 -15.21 12.25
N ASP A 181 12.24 -15.62 12.35
CA ASP A 181 13.29 -15.08 11.50
C ASP A 181 12.93 -15.31 10.04
N THR A 182 13.03 -14.26 9.24
CA THR A 182 12.64 -14.32 7.84
C THR A 182 13.53 -13.45 6.97
N LYS A 183 13.65 -13.87 5.70
CA LYS A 183 14.33 -13.14 4.65
C LYS A 183 13.43 -13.11 3.45
N ALA A 184 13.13 -11.92 2.96
CA ALA A 184 12.33 -11.72 1.78
C ALA A 184 13.05 -10.76 0.84
N THR A 185 12.82 -10.93 -0.46
CA THR A 185 13.10 -9.89 -1.45
C THR A 185 11.75 -9.34 -1.85
N ILE A 186 11.48 -8.09 -1.50
CA ILE A 186 10.24 -7.41 -1.85
C ILE A 186 10.62 -6.37 -2.89
N LEU A 187 10.16 -6.63 -4.13
CA LEU A 187 10.59 -5.91 -5.32
C LEU A 187 12.14 -5.93 -5.40
N ASP A 188 12.83 -4.80 -5.29
CA ASP A 188 14.29 -4.75 -5.45
C ASP A 188 15.08 -4.79 -4.14
N TYR A 189 14.45 -4.65 -2.96
CA TYR A 189 15.16 -4.63 -1.68
C TYR A 189 15.11 -5.97 -0.97
N LYS A 190 16.22 -6.30 -0.30
CA LYS A 190 16.30 -7.45 0.61
C LYS A 190 15.95 -7.02 2.02
N TYR A 191 14.95 -7.68 2.59
CA TYR A 191 14.49 -7.51 3.96
C TYR A 191 14.94 -8.72 4.77
N THR A 192 15.60 -8.47 5.90
CA THR A 192 15.93 -9.50 6.89
C THR A 192 15.33 -9.09 8.22
N LEU A 193 14.39 -9.89 8.73
CA LEU A 193 13.80 -9.72 10.05
C LEU A 193 14.35 -10.82 10.96
N LEU A 194 14.94 -10.42 12.08
CA LEU A 194 15.41 -11.32 13.13
C LEU A 194 14.63 -11.02 14.42
N ILE A 195 14.13 -12.07 15.06
CA ILE A 195 13.31 -11.99 16.25
C ILE A 195 13.98 -12.83 17.34
N ASP A 196 14.45 -12.14 18.37
CA ASP A 196 14.92 -12.71 19.63
C ASP A 196 13.93 -12.37 20.75
N LYS A 197 14.07 -12.98 21.92
CA LYS A 197 13.19 -12.81 23.08
C LYS A 197 13.00 -11.34 23.49
N SER A 198 14.04 -10.53 23.37
CA SER A 198 14.07 -9.13 23.83
C SER A 198 14.35 -8.14 22.71
N LYS A 199 14.35 -8.60 21.45
CA LYS A 199 14.79 -7.78 20.32
C LYS A 199 14.12 -8.18 19.01
N PHE A 200 13.60 -7.18 18.32
CA PHE A 200 13.23 -7.26 16.91
C PHE A 200 14.23 -6.44 16.10
N SER A 201 14.81 -7.01 15.04
CA SER A 201 15.80 -6.33 14.19
C SER A 201 15.40 -6.50 12.72
N LEU A 202 15.18 -5.38 12.04
CA LEU A 202 14.87 -5.30 10.62
C LEU A 202 16.05 -4.65 9.89
N ASP A 203 16.62 -5.38 8.94
CA ASP A 203 17.69 -4.90 8.06
C ASP A 203 17.20 -4.89 6.61
N ILE A 204 17.37 -3.75 5.95
CA ILE A 204 16.90 -3.49 4.58
C ILE A 204 18.12 -3.09 3.76
N ARG A 205 18.40 -3.84 2.70
CA ARG A 205 19.56 -3.61 1.84
C ARG A 205 19.17 -3.52 0.38
N SER A 206 19.75 -2.51 -0.26
CA SER A 206 19.78 -2.43 -1.71
C SER A 206 20.67 -3.55 -2.27
N PRO A 207 20.32 -4.15 -3.42
CA PRO A 207 21.19 -5.07 -4.13
C PRO A 207 22.48 -4.33 -4.51
N ARG A 208 23.61 -5.03 -4.52
CA ARG A 208 24.87 -4.45 -5.00
C ARG A 208 24.89 -4.42 -6.52
#